data_AF-A0A843I0H1-F1
#
_entry.id   AF-A0A843I0H1-F1
#
_cell.length_a   1.000
_cell.length_b   1.000
_cell.length_c   1.000
_cell.angle_alpha   90.00
_cell.angle_beta   90.00
_cell.angle_gamma   90.00
#
_symmetry.space_group_name_H-M   'P 1'
#
loop_
_entity.id
_entity.type
_entity.pdbx_description
1 polymer ?
#
loop_
_entity_poly.entity_id
_entity_poly.type
_entity_poly.pdbx_seq_one_letter_code
_entity_poly.pdbx_strand_id
1 'polypeptide(L)'
;MIVDFLTLYNVLPFVSREVLFISRLLNIDPSLLDTLSKFKFHFIIALSAKSSIKELKILHKMAISGVVSSYRLSQDLGIPSATTWRLLKKLCKEGYAHREDKGFSITPKGLFILYKSTRDEKIKKMVIKKLKDIWGYDGEVEDISHIFDDIIKLMDNNKIEIKNVCFNYPASVVGFLLPFSTELSDGTKKVLAYYITKTFPTVAITPFCKAVVSFDERGIPYGIAVNCRKDGLKLNHYCETIQKMFLKKDLTELE
;
A
#
# COMPACT_ATOMS: atom_id res chain seq x y z
N MET A 1 -37.50 34.78 -3.40
CA MET A 1 -37.88 34.95 -1.99
C MET A 1 -37.75 33.58 -1.33
N ILE A 2 -36.89 33.23 -0.38
CA ILE A 2 -35.80 33.83 0.40
C ILE A 2 -34.98 32.59 0.88
N VAL A 3 -33.72 32.42 0.44
CA VAL A 3 -32.43 32.60 1.16
C VAL A 3 -31.84 31.31 1.79
N ASP A 4 -30.57 31.10 1.46
CA ASP A 4 -29.55 30.21 2.03
C ASP A 4 -29.51 30.20 3.57
N PHE A 5 -28.94 29.14 4.17
CA PHE A 5 -28.09 29.33 5.34
C PHE A 5 -26.91 28.36 5.39
N LEU A 6 -25.77 28.96 5.06
CA LEU A 6 -24.38 28.61 5.25
C LEU A 6 -24.02 28.05 6.65
N THR A 7 -23.13 27.05 6.65
CA THR A 7 -21.91 26.86 7.49
C THR A 7 -21.95 26.80 9.03
N LEU A 8 -21.03 25.94 9.53
CA LEU A 8 -20.11 26.09 10.69
C LEU A 8 -20.34 25.20 11.94
N TYR A 9 -19.18 24.76 12.46
CA TYR A 9 -18.87 24.03 13.71
C TYR A 9 -18.91 22.50 13.60
N ASN A 10 -17.80 21.78 13.35
CA ASN A 10 -16.57 21.62 14.18
C ASN A 10 -16.85 21.14 15.61
N VAL A 11 -15.98 20.23 16.10
CA VAL A 11 -15.81 19.72 17.50
C VAL A 11 -16.32 18.28 17.75
N LEU A 12 -15.40 17.30 17.67
CA LEU A 12 -15.39 16.08 18.52
C LEU A 12 -15.61 16.50 19.99
N PRO A 13 -16.34 15.78 20.89
CA PRO A 13 -16.46 14.31 20.97
C PRO A 13 -17.84 13.81 21.48
N PHE A 14 -18.57 12.97 20.74
CA PHE A 14 -19.86 12.47 21.24
C PHE A 14 -20.13 11.01 20.85
N VAL A 15 -19.34 10.07 21.39
CA VAL A 15 -19.63 8.64 21.29
C VAL A 15 -19.61 8.02 22.69
N SER A 16 -20.57 8.43 23.51
CA SER A 16 -20.85 7.76 24.80
C SER A 16 -22.32 7.85 25.22
N ARG A 17 -23.08 8.85 24.75
CA ARG A 17 -24.50 9.00 25.10
C ARG A 17 -25.47 8.24 24.20
N GLU A 18 -25.18 8.07 22.91
CA GLU A 18 -26.11 7.37 21.99
C GLU A 18 -26.16 5.86 22.24
N VAL A 19 -25.04 5.24 22.64
CA VAL A 19 -24.97 3.80 22.93
C VAL A 19 -25.81 3.44 24.18
N LEU A 20 -25.82 4.32 25.19
CA LEU A 20 -26.61 4.14 26.41
C LEU A 20 -28.10 4.36 26.15
N PHE A 21 -28.45 5.29 25.26
CA PHE A 21 -29.84 5.58 24.91
C PHE A 21 -30.48 4.43 24.11
N ILE A 22 -29.73 3.82 23.19
CA ILE A 22 -30.21 2.66 22.41
C ILE A 22 -30.34 1.41 23.30
N SER A 23 -29.47 1.23 24.30
CA SER A 23 -29.55 0.07 25.23
C SER A 23 -30.81 0.07 26.10
N ARG A 24 -31.31 1.25 26.50
CA ARG A 24 -32.51 1.38 27.32
C ARG A 24 -33.82 1.25 26.52
N LEU A 25 -33.79 1.52 25.21
CA LEU A 25 -34.98 1.48 24.37
C LEU A 25 -35.30 0.10 23.79
N LEU A 26 -34.35 -0.85 23.78
CA LEU A 26 -34.53 -2.13 23.07
C LEU A 26 -34.41 -3.39 23.92
N ASN A 27 -34.24 -3.30 25.25
CA ASN A 27 -34.20 -4.46 26.16
C ASN A 27 -33.35 -5.64 25.62
N ILE A 28 -32.17 -5.31 25.08
CA ILE A 28 -31.31 -6.31 24.42
C ILE A 28 -30.48 -7.01 25.49
N ASP A 29 -30.63 -8.33 25.53
CA ASP A 29 -29.94 -9.26 26.41
C ASP A 29 -28.40 -9.08 26.33
N PRO A 30 -27.66 -9.00 27.45
CA PRO A 30 -26.19 -8.89 27.46
C PRO A 30 -25.48 -10.01 26.69
N SER A 31 -26.11 -11.19 26.59
CA SER A 31 -25.61 -12.32 25.80
C SER A 31 -25.64 -12.04 24.28
N LEU A 32 -26.57 -11.21 23.81
CA LEU A 32 -26.68 -10.75 22.42
C LEU A 32 -25.57 -9.76 22.06
N LEU A 33 -25.05 -9.01 23.03
CA LEU A 33 -23.91 -8.10 22.87
C LEU A 33 -22.58 -8.86 22.68
N ASP A 34 -22.40 -9.98 23.37
CA ASP A 34 -21.27 -10.89 23.14
C ASP A 34 -21.41 -11.67 21.80
N THR A 35 -22.65 -11.91 21.39
CA THR A 35 -22.94 -12.49 20.07
C THR A 35 -22.72 -11.47 18.94
N LEU A 36 -23.02 -10.19 19.17
CA LEU A 36 -22.75 -9.08 18.26
C LEU A 36 -21.25 -8.74 18.16
N SER A 37 -20.48 -8.94 19.23
CA SER A 37 -19.01 -8.83 19.20
C SER A 37 -18.39 -9.92 18.31
N LYS A 38 -18.92 -11.15 18.39
CA LYS A 38 -18.59 -12.27 17.49
C LYS A 38 -19.10 -12.06 16.06
N PHE A 39 -20.25 -11.41 15.88
CA PHE A 39 -20.81 -11.07 14.56
C PHE A 39 -20.06 -9.90 13.87
N LYS A 40 -19.49 -8.95 14.61
CA LYS A 40 -18.63 -7.89 14.05
C LYS A 40 -17.41 -8.49 13.33
N PHE A 41 -16.87 -9.61 13.80
CA PHE A 41 -15.81 -10.32 13.10
C PHE A 41 -16.26 -11.02 11.81
N HIS A 42 -17.56 -11.34 11.68
CA HIS A 42 -18.12 -11.99 10.50
C HIS A 42 -18.62 -11.03 9.42
N PHE A 43 -19.00 -9.80 9.78
CA PHE A 43 -19.43 -8.78 8.79
C PHE A 43 -18.28 -7.98 8.15
N ILE A 44 -17.05 -8.11 8.67
CA ILE A 44 -15.86 -7.41 8.15
C ILE A 44 -15.34 -8.04 6.83
N ILE A 45 -15.82 -9.22 6.44
CA ILE A 45 -15.33 -9.95 5.26
C ILE A 45 -16.44 -10.01 4.20
N ALA A 46 -16.89 -8.84 3.75
CA ALA A 46 -17.80 -8.73 2.62
C ALA A 46 -17.03 -8.33 1.35
N LEU A 47 -16.65 -9.39 0.61
CA LEU A 47 -16.56 -9.52 -0.85
C LEU A 47 -15.72 -8.49 -1.62
N SER A 48 -14.42 -8.79 -1.74
CA SER A 48 -13.66 -8.67 -2.99
C SER A 48 -12.34 -9.46 -2.88
N ALA A 49 -12.05 -10.28 -3.90
CA ALA A 49 -10.88 -11.16 -4.10
C ALA A 49 -10.83 -12.49 -3.30
N LYS A 50 -11.52 -13.54 -3.82
CA LYS A 50 -11.24 -15.01 -3.87
C LYS A 50 -10.47 -15.74 -2.73
N SER A 51 -10.25 -15.13 -1.58
CA SER A 51 -9.56 -15.71 -0.42
C SER A 51 -10.57 -16.04 0.66
N SER A 52 -10.52 -17.25 1.19
CA SER A 52 -11.41 -17.71 2.26
C SER A 52 -11.14 -16.96 3.57
N ILE A 53 -12.16 -16.83 4.42
CA ILE A 53 -12.03 -16.25 5.77
C ILE A 53 -10.87 -16.90 6.56
N LYS A 54 -10.68 -18.20 6.39
CA LYS A 54 -9.61 -18.96 7.07
C LYS A 54 -8.22 -18.58 6.56
N GLU A 55 -8.07 -18.34 5.25
CA GLU A 55 -6.81 -17.86 4.65
C GLU A 55 -6.43 -16.48 5.18
N LEU A 56 -7.40 -15.55 5.23
CA LEU A 56 -7.17 -14.21 5.78
C LEU A 56 -6.78 -14.24 7.26
N LYS A 57 -7.39 -15.13 8.07
CA LYS A 57 -7.01 -15.34 9.47
C LYS A 57 -5.56 -15.83 9.61
N ILE A 58 -5.14 -16.78 8.77
CA ILE A 58 -3.76 -17.28 8.74
C ILE A 58 -2.78 -16.17 8.36
N LEU A 59 -3.07 -15.41 7.29
CA LEU A 59 -2.24 -14.28 6.85
C LEU A 59 -2.13 -13.21 7.93
N HIS A 60 -3.25 -12.82 8.56
CA HIS A 60 -3.26 -11.85 9.65
C HIS A 60 -2.39 -12.30 10.83
N LYS A 61 -2.48 -13.58 11.23
CA LYS A 61 -1.66 -14.12 12.32
C LYS A 61 -0.17 -14.10 12.00
N MET A 62 0.22 -14.44 10.76
CA MET A 62 1.62 -14.33 10.28
C MET A 62 2.09 -12.87 10.16
N ALA A 63 1.19 -11.94 9.81
CA ALA A 63 1.50 -10.52 9.79
C ALA A 63 1.89 -10.00 11.18
N ILE A 64 1.19 -10.44 12.24
CA ILE A 64 1.50 -10.05 13.62
C ILE A 64 2.71 -10.82 14.17
N SER A 65 2.75 -12.14 13.99
CA SER A 65 3.66 -13.00 14.74
C SER A 65 5.01 -13.26 14.04
N GLY A 66 5.15 -12.80 12.79
CA GLY A 66 6.31 -13.12 11.96
C GLY A 66 6.28 -14.57 11.49
N VAL A 67 7.36 -15.30 11.74
CA VAL A 67 7.51 -16.70 11.35
C VAL A 67 6.72 -17.60 12.31
N VAL A 68 5.80 -18.40 11.79
CA VAL A 68 4.91 -19.26 12.60
C VAL A 68 4.86 -20.67 12.03
N SER A 69 4.92 -21.69 12.88
CA SER A 69 4.75 -23.09 12.46
C SER A 69 3.27 -23.40 12.14
N SER A 70 3.05 -24.39 11.26
CA SER A 70 1.68 -24.84 10.95
C SER A 70 0.93 -25.35 12.19
N TYR A 71 1.64 -25.95 13.15
CA TYR A 71 1.04 -26.43 14.39
C TYR A 71 0.56 -25.26 15.26
N ARG A 72 1.40 -24.24 15.44
CA ARG A 72 1.03 -23.06 16.22
C ARG A 72 -0.13 -22.29 15.59
N LEU A 73 -0.17 -22.17 14.25
CA LEU A 73 -1.32 -21.59 13.54
C LEU A 73 -2.61 -22.41 13.75
N SER A 74 -2.51 -23.73 13.80
CA SER A 74 -3.64 -24.62 14.07
C SER A 74 -4.23 -24.41 15.46
N GLN A 75 -3.37 -24.36 16.48
CA GLN A 75 -3.76 -24.12 17.88
C GLN A 75 -4.34 -22.70 18.07
N ASP A 76 -3.62 -21.68 17.63
CA ASP A 76 -3.99 -20.27 17.86
C ASP A 76 -5.30 -19.88 17.15
N LEU A 77 -5.63 -20.52 16.02
CA LEU A 77 -6.80 -20.17 15.21
C LEU A 77 -7.95 -21.20 15.33
N GLY A 78 -7.77 -22.28 16.08
CA GLY A 78 -8.75 -23.37 16.19
C GLY A 78 -9.06 -24.06 14.86
N ILE A 79 -8.09 -24.11 13.94
CA ILE A 79 -8.24 -24.75 12.63
C ILE A 79 -7.59 -26.14 12.69
N PRO A 80 -8.25 -27.23 12.25
CA PRO A 80 -7.66 -28.56 12.25
C PRO A 80 -6.32 -28.60 11.50
N SER A 81 -5.31 -29.27 12.06
CA SER A 81 -3.93 -29.18 11.56
C SER A 81 -3.79 -29.58 10.08
N ALA A 82 -4.51 -30.60 9.63
CA ALA A 82 -4.55 -31.01 8.23
C ALA A 82 -5.11 -29.89 7.32
N THR A 83 -6.14 -29.17 7.78
CA THR A 83 -6.72 -28.03 7.06
C THR A 83 -5.73 -26.87 7.02
N THR A 84 -5.10 -26.52 8.15
CA THR A 84 -4.08 -25.48 8.23
C THR A 84 -2.94 -25.73 7.24
N TRP A 85 -2.45 -26.97 7.18
CA TRP A 85 -1.40 -27.36 6.23
C TRP A 85 -1.83 -27.22 4.76
N ARG A 86 -3.06 -27.65 4.41
CA ARG A 86 -3.61 -27.49 3.06
C ARG A 86 -3.73 -26.01 2.67
N LEU A 87 -4.21 -25.17 3.58
CA LEU A 87 -4.31 -23.72 3.37
C LEU A 87 -2.94 -23.09 3.19
N LEU A 88 -1.95 -23.43 4.02
CA LEU A 88 -0.58 -22.94 3.90
C LEU A 88 0.06 -23.33 2.57
N LYS A 89 -0.10 -24.60 2.14
CA LYS A 89 0.37 -25.04 0.81
C LYS A 89 -0.22 -24.20 -0.31
N LYS A 90 -1.53 -23.91 -0.25
CA LYS A 90 -2.21 -23.06 -1.23
C LYS A 90 -1.66 -21.62 -1.20
N LEU A 91 -1.55 -21.02 -0.02
CA LEU A 91 -1.01 -19.66 0.16
C LEU A 91 0.43 -19.55 -0.35
N CYS A 92 1.26 -20.58 -0.14
CA CYS A 92 2.62 -20.64 -0.69
C CYS A 92 2.61 -20.74 -2.22
N LYS A 93 1.75 -21.60 -2.79
CA LYS A 93 1.61 -21.73 -4.25
C LYS A 93 1.18 -20.42 -4.92
N GLU A 94 0.32 -19.65 -4.26
CA GLU A 94 -0.19 -18.36 -4.77
C GLU A 94 0.76 -17.18 -4.47
N GLY A 95 1.83 -17.42 -3.71
CA GLY A 95 2.86 -16.44 -3.37
C GLY A 95 2.48 -15.49 -2.25
N TYR A 96 1.45 -15.79 -1.45
CA TYR A 96 1.01 -14.98 -0.29
C TYR A 96 1.76 -15.33 1.01
N ALA A 97 2.34 -16.53 1.07
CA ALA A 97 3.17 -16.97 2.18
C ALA A 97 4.46 -17.60 1.65
N HIS A 98 5.51 -17.58 2.45
CA HIS A 98 6.76 -18.26 2.17
C HIS A 98 7.02 -19.32 3.24
N ARG A 99 7.56 -20.47 2.81
CA ARG A 99 7.98 -21.52 3.75
C ARG A 99 9.44 -21.28 4.09
N GLU A 100 9.71 -21.14 5.37
CA GLU A 100 11.04 -21.04 5.94
C GLU A 100 11.40 -22.35 6.67
N ASP A 101 12.66 -22.52 7.06
CA ASP A 101 13.15 -23.74 7.73
C ASP A 101 12.36 -24.06 9.00
N LYS A 102 11.95 -23.02 9.74
CA LYS A 102 11.26 -23.14 11.04
C LYS A 102 9.76 -22.84 10.99
N GLY A 103 9.19 -22.58 9.81
CA GLY A 103 7.76 -22.27 9.71
C GLY A 103 7.35 -21.56 8.43
N PHE A 104 6.41 -20.63 8.58
CA PHE A 104 5.82 -19.87 7.48
C PHE A 104 5.80 -18.39 7.84
N SER A 105 6.10 -17.55 6.86
CA SER A 105 6.01 -16.10 6.96
C SER A 105 5.11 -15.54 5.85
N ILE A 106 4.56 -14.36 6.10
CA ILE A 106 3.76 -13.64 5.11
C ILE A 106 4.66 -12.91 4.13
N THR A 107 4.32 -12.94 2.84
CA THR A 107 5.03 -12.18 1.80
C THR A 107 4.44 -10.76 1.66
N PRO A 108 5.16 -9.82 1.01
CA PRO A 108 4.59 -8.53 0.58
C PRO A 108 3.28 -8.66 -0.22
N LYS A 109 3.16 -9.69 -1.07
CA LYS A 109 1.93 -9.96 -1.81
C LYS A 109 0.80 -10.41 -0.88
N GLY A 110 1.11 -11.22 0.14
CA GLY A 110 0.15 -11.61 1.18
C GLY A 110 -0.31 -10.41 2.03
N LEU A 111 0.62 -9.49 2.34
CA LEU A 111 0.30 -8.22 2.99
C LEU A 111 -0.66 -7.37 2.15
N PHE A 112 -0.42 -7.25 0.84
CA PHE A 112 -1.34 -6.57 -0.08
C PHE A 112 -2.75 -7.15 -0.04
N ILE A 113 -2.90 -8.48 -0.11
CA ILE A 113 -4.22 -9.11 -0.02
C ILE A 113 -4.88 -8.83 1.34
N LEU A 114 -4.12 -8.90 2.43
CA LEU A 114 -4.65 -8.56 3.75
C LEU A 114 -5.15 -7.11 3.83
N TYR A 115 -4.42 -6.17 3.24
CA TYR A 115 -4.82 -4.76 3.14
C TYR A 115 -6.10 -4.58 2.31
N LYS A 116 -6.15 -5.18 1.12
CA LYS A 116 -7.32 -5.11 0.22
C LYS A 116 -8.57 -5.71 0.86
N SER A 117 -8.43 -6.80 1.61
CA SER A 117 -9.56 -7.56 2.15
C SER A 117 -10.07 -7.10 3.52
N THR A 118 -9.42 -6.13 4.17
CA THR A 118 -9.83 -5.65 5.50
C THR A 118 -10.44 -4.25 5.44
N ARG A 119 -11.45 -4.03 6.29
CA ARG A 119 -12.00 -2.68 6.57
C ARG A 119 -11.43 -2.08 7.86
N ASP A 120 -10.66 -2.86 8.63
CA ASP A 120 -10.07 -2.40 9.88
C ASP A 120 -8.81 -1.58 9.60
N GLU A 121 -8.91 -0.28 9.87
CA GLU A 121 -7.82 0.69 9.72
C GLU A 121 -6.59 0.36 10.59
N LYS A 122 -6.76 -0.34 11.71
CA LYS A 122 -5.61 -0.79 12.52
C LYS A 122 -4.81 -1.85 11.79
N ILE A 123 -5.50 -2.80 11.13
CA ILE A 123 -4.85 -3.84 10.33
C ILE A 123 -4.18 -3.20 9.11
N LYS A 124 -4.84 -2.26 8.43
CA LYS A 124 -4.23 -1.52 7.31
C LYS A 124 -2.95 -0.81 7.74
N LYS A 125 -2.97 -0.01 8.80
CA LYS A 125 -1.78 0.69 9.31
C LYS A 125 -0.64 -0.27 9.67
N MET A 126 -0.96 -1.38 10.32
CA MET A 126 0.03 -2.43 10.62
C MET A 126 0.65 -3.01 9.35
N VAL A 127 -0.18 -3.34 8.34
CA VAL A 127 0.28 -3.88 7.07
C VAL A 127 1.20 -2.89 6.35
N ILE A 128 0.79 -1.64 6.23
CA ILE A 128 1.56 -0.59 5.55
C ILE A 128 2.90 -0.35 6.25
N LYS A 129 2.90 -0.28 7.60
CA LYS A 129 4.14 -0.18 8.38
C LYS A 129 5.07 -1.37 8.11
N LYS A 130 4.54 -2.59 8.15
CA LYS A 130 5.33 -3.79 7.90
C LYS A 130 5.89 -3.83 6.47
N LEU A 131 5.12 -3.37 5.49
CA LEU A 131 5.60 -3.28 4.11
C LEU A 131 6.72 -2.24 3.96
N LYS A 132 6.55 -1.07 4.57
CA LYS A 132 7.59 -0.02 4.61
C LYS A 132 8.91 -0.58 5.15
N ASP A 133 8.85 -1.35 6.24
CA ASP A 133 10.01 -1.96 6.86
C ASP A 133 10.66 -3.02 5.94
N ILE A 134 9.86 -3.89 5.31
CA ILE A 134 10.36 -4.91 4.37
C ILE A 134 11.00 -4.25 3.14
N TRP A 135 10.43 -3.15 2.64
CA TRP A 135 10.91 -2.47 1.46
C TRP A 135 12.06 -1.49 1.73
N GLY A 136 12.37 -1.18 2.98
CA GLY A 136 13.41 -0.19 3.33
C GLY A 136 13.06 1.21 2.83
N TYR A 137 11.78 1.61 2.94
CA TYR A 137 11.35 2.94 2.56
C TYR A 137 11.61 3.96 3.67
N ASP A 138 12.42 4.99 3.37
CA ASP A 138 12.85 5.99 4.34
C ASP A 138 11.83 7.13 4.56
N GLY A 139 10.77 7.21 3.73
CA GLY A 139 9.74 8.24 3.80
C GLY A 139 8.63 7.96 4.83
N GLU A 140 7.45 8.55 4.62
CA GLU A 140 6.31 8.41 5.54
C GLU A 140 5.57 7.09 5.33
N VAL A 141 4.83 6.63 6.34
CA VAL A 141 4.06 5.37 6.26
C VAL A 141 2.90 5.55 5.28
N GLU A 142 2.30 6.72 5.27
CA GLU A 142 1.18 7.15 4.46
C GLU A 142 1.51 7.06 2.95
N ASP A 143 2.74 7.39 2.55
CA ASP A 143 3.21 7.28 1.17
C ASP A 143 3.04 5.85 0.61
N ILE A 144 3.26 4.83 1.44
CA ILE A 144 3.10 3.42 1.06
C ILE A 144 1.63 3.02 0.92
N SER A 145 0.73 3.63 1.70
CA SER A 145 -0.71 3.36 1.59
C SER A 145 -1.26 3.75 0.22
N HIS A 146 -0.76 4.87 -0.33
CA HIS A 146 -1.11 5.34 -1.67
C HIS A 146 -0.78 4.32 -2.77
N ILE A 147 0.34 3.59 -2.66
CA ILE A 147 0.69 2.53 -3.61
C ILE A 147 -0.39 1.45 -3.62
N PHE A 148 -0.79 0.97 -2.44
CA PHE A 148 -1.78 -0.10 -2.36
C PHE A 148 -3.15 0.37 -2.84
N ASP A 149 -3.56 1.59 -2.49
CA ASP A 149 -4.82 2.16 -2.94
C ASP A 149 -4.84 2.33 -4.47
N ASP A 150 -3.76 2.82 -5.08
CA ASP A 150 -3.69 3.00 -6.53
C ASP A 150 -3.63 1.65 -7.26
N ILE A 151 -2.92 0.64 -6.72
CA ILE A 151 -2.97 -0.73 -7.26
C ILE A 151 -4.41 -1.27 -7.18
N ILE A 152 -5.13 -1.05 -6.07
CA ILE A 152 -6.52 -1.48 -5.94
C ILE A 152 -7.40 -0.79 -7.00
N LYS A 153 -7.26 0.53 -7.19
CA LYS A 153 -8.00 1.26 -8.23
C LYS A 153 -7.70 0.72 -9.64
N LEU A 154 -6.43 0.48 -9.96
CA LEU A 154 -6.04 -0.09 -11.25
C LEU A 154 -6.62 -1.50 -11.46
N MET A 155 -6.68 -2.31 -10.40
CA MET A 155 -7.32 -3.63 -10.44
C MET A 155 -8.83 -3.53 -10.65
N ASP A 156 -9.49 -2.65 -9.90
CA ASP A 156 -10.95 -2.50 -9.95
C ASP A 156 -11.40 -1.91 -11.31
N ASN A 157 -10.50 -1.16 -11.98
CA ASN A 157 -10.65 -0.70 -13.36
C ASN A 157 -10.20 -1.72 -14.43
N ASN A 158 -9.91 -2.97 -14.04
CA ASN A 158 -9.43 -4.05 -14.92
C ASN A 158 -8.16 -3.71 -15.74
N LYS A 159 -7.35 -2.75 -15.29
CA LYS A 159 -6.10 -2.36 -15.96
C LYS A 159 -4.95 -3.30 -15.63
N ILE A 160 -5.00 -3.93 -14.45
CA ILE A 160 -3.94 -4.83 -13.97
C ILE A 160 -4.52 -6.06 -13.28
N GLU A 161 -3.77 -7.16 -13.32
CA GLU A 161 -4.04 -8.35 -12.53
C GLU A 161 -2.96 -8.55 -11.46
N ILE A 162 -3.37 -8.77 -10.21
CA ILE A 162 -2.44 -8.90 -9.08
C ILE A 162 -1.44 -10.06 -9.22
N LYS A 163 -1.78 -11.08 -10.01
CA LYS A 163 -0.90 -12.24 -10.25
C LYS A 163 0.37 -11.86 -11.02
N ASN A 164 0.33 -10.75 -11.78
CA ASN A 164 1.44 -10.28 -12.60
C ASN A 164 2.37 -9.31 -11.84
N VAL A 165 2.02 -8.93 -10.60
CA VAL A 165 2.78 -7.94 -9.82
C VAL A 165 3.69 -8.64 -8.82
N CYS A 166 5.01 -8.39 -8.91
CA CYS A 166 6.01 -8.90 -7.99
C CYS A 166 6.27 -7.91 -6.85
N PHE A 167 5.63 -8.12 -5.69
CA PHE A 167 5.78 -7.23 -4.52
C PHE A 167 7.05 -7.48 -3.69
N ASN A 168 7.81 -8.53 -3.98
CA ASN A 168 9.00 -8.87 -3.22
C ASN A 168 10.14 -7.85 -3.43
N TYR A 169 10.14 -7.17 -4.58
CA TYR A 169 11.14 -6.18 -4.94
C TYR A 169 10.46 -4.85 -5.24
N PRO A 170 10.74 -3.79 -4.46
CA PRO A 170 10.13 -2.47 -4.69
C PRO A 170 10.37 -1.95 -6.11
N ALA A 171 11.58 -2.13 -6.64
CA ALA A 171 11.94 -1.75 -8.01
C ALA A 171 11.04 -2.43 -9.07
N SER A 172 10.63 -3.68 -8.85
CA SER A 172 9.71 -4.38 -9.75
C SER A 172 8.31 -3.79 -9.71
N VAL A 173 7.81 -3.42 -8.53
CA VAL A 173 6.51 -2.72 -8.40
C VAL A 173 6.57 -1.35 -9.06
N VAL A 174 7.68 -0.63 -8.89
CA VAL A 174 7.91 0.69 -9.47
C VAL A 174 7.94 0.61 -10.99
N GLY A 175 8.72 -0.31 -11.56
CA GLY A 175 8.74 -0.53 -13.01
C GLY A 175 7.38 -0.94 -13.56
N PHE A 176 6.63 -1.76 -12.81
CA PHE A 176 5.27 -2.15 -13.18
C PHE A 176 4.28 -0.98 -13.18
N LEU A 177 4.40 -0.05 -12.22
CA LEU A 177 3.48 1.08 -12.07
C LEU A 177 3.84 2.29 -12.96
N LEU A 178 5.08 2.38 -13.43
CA LEU A 178 5.56 3.53 -14.22
C LEU A 178 4.70 3.86 -15.46
N PRO A 179 4.21 2.87 -16.25
CA PRO A 179 3.32 3.14 -17.38
C PRO A 179 1.99 3.83 -16.99
N PHE A 180 1.56 3.67 -15.74
CA PHE A 180 0.33 4.27 -15.21
C PHE A 180 0.57 5.62 -14.52
N SER A 181 1.80 6.14 -14.56
CA SER A 181 2.25 7.28 -13.73
C SER A 181 1.34 8.52 -13.77
N THR A 182 0.66 8.79 -14.88
CA THR A 182 -0.29 9.93 -15.01
C THR A 182 -1.56 9.75 -14.18
N GLU A 183 -1.97 8.51 -13.90
CA GLU A 183 -3.18 8.16 -13.15
C GLU A 183 -2.92 7.98 -11.64
N LEU A 184 -1.64 7.88 -11.25
CA LEU A 184 -1.25 7.63 -9.86
C LEU A 184 -1.37 8.89 -9.02
N SER A 185 -1.66 8.69 -7.73
CA SER A 185 -1.63 9.76 -6.73
C SER A 185 -0.21 10.29 -6.53
N ASP A 186 -0.09 11.52 -6.03
CA ASP A 186 1.20 12.15 -5.79
C ASP A 186 2.04 11.40 -4.75
N GLY A 187 1.39 10.79 -3.74
CA GLY A 187 2.06 9.91 -2.78
C GLY A 187 2.70 8.71 -3.45
N THR A 188 1.99 8.04 -4.36
CA THR A 188 2.56 6.95 -5.17
C THR A 188 3.72 7.45 -6.03
N LYS A 189 3.55 8.55 -6.77
CA LYS A 189 4.62 9.13 -7.61
C LYS A 189 5.88 9.46 -6.81
N LYS A 190 5.73 9.95 -5.57
CA LYS A 190 6.83 10.23 -4.64
C LYS A 190 7.61 8.96 -4.28
N VAL A 191 6.92 7.85 -3.98
CA VAL A 191 7.59 6.57 -3.70
C VAL A 191 8.27 6.00 -4.94
N LEU A 192 7.62 6.11 -6.10
CA LEU A 192 8.22 5.70 -7.39
C LEU A 192 9.51 6.46 -7.65
N ALA A 193 9.49 7.79 -7.50
CA ALA A 193 10.67 8.63 -7.66
C ALA A 193 11.79 8.28 -6.67
N TYR A 194 11.46 7.96 -5.41
CA TYR A 194 12.44 7.51 -4.41
C TYR A 194 13.18 6.25 -4.87
N TYR A 195 12.46 5.21 -5.30
CA TYR A 195 13.11 3.97 -5.71
C TYR A 195 13.85 4.12 -7.03
N ILE A 196 13.37 4.92 -7.97
CA ILE A 196 14.10 5.20 -9.22
C ILE A 196 15.43 5.88 -8.90
N THR A 197 15.43 6.92 -8.05
CA THR A 197 16.65 7.63 -7.67
C THR A 197 17.62 6.82 -6.81
N LYS A 198 17.15 5.83 -6.03
CA LYS A 198 18.02 4.87 -5.34
C LYS A 198 18.57 3.75 -6.24
N THR A 199 17.84 3.38 -7.29
CA THR A 199 18.19 2.22 -8.13
C THR A 199 19.05 2.59 -9.33
N PHE A 200 18.78 3.74 -9.96
CA PHE A 200 19.45 4.16 -11.20
C PHE A 200 20.52 5.23 -10.93
N PRO A 201 21.55 5.33 -11.79
CA PRO A 201 22.55 6.39 -11.71
C PRO A 201 21.90 7.77 -11.78
N THR A 202 22.21 8.63 -10.81
CA THR A 202 21.70 10.01 -10.76
C THR A 202 22.77 11.01 -11.18
N VAL A 203 22.38 12.04 -11.91
CA VAL A 203 23.19 13.23 -12.20
C VAL A 203 22.88 14.31 -11.18
N ALA A 204 23.91 15.00 -10.69
CA ALA A 204 23.74 16.19 -9.86
C ALA A 204 23.36 17.38 -10.75
N ILE A 205 22.12 17.85 -10.64
CA ILE A 205 21.63 19.05 -11.35
C ILE A 205 22.09 20.31 -10.62
N THR A 206 22.06 20.27 -9.29
CA THR A 206 22.65 21.26 -8.39
C THR A 206 23.26 20.52 -7.19
N PRO A 207 24.03 21.18 -6.29
CA PRO A 207 24.53 20.54 -5.07
C PRO A 207 23.44 19.93 -4.18
N PHE A 208 22.18 20.38 -4.32
CA PHE A 208 21.03 19.96 -3.51
C PHE A 208 19.92 19.29 -4.32
N CYS A 209 20.17 18.98 -5.60
CA CYS A 209 19.22 18.24 -6.40
C CYS A 209 19.90 17.20 -7.30
N LYS A 210 19.41 15.96 -7.20
CA LYS A 210 19.84 14.84 -8.02
C LYS A 210 18.69 14.35 -8.88
N ALA A 211 18.99 13.92 -10.11
CA ALA A 211 17.99 13.49 -11.08
C ALA A 211 18.45 12.26 -11.84
N VAL A 212 17.51 11.38 -12.18
CA VAL A 212 17.65 10.43 -13.29
C VAL A 212 17.06 11.12 -14.52
N VAL A 213 17.90 11.48 -15.48
CA VAL A 213 17.51 12.30 -16.65
C VAL A 213 17.23 11.41 -17.85
N SER A 214 16.24 11.78 -18.64
CA SER A 214 15.94 11.20 -19.96
C SER A 214 15.51 12.32 -20.92
N PHE A 215 15.24 11.95 -22.16
CA PHE A 215 14.71 12.82 -23.20
C PHE A 215 13.31 12.34 -23.58
N ASP A 216 12.40 13.27 -23.81
CA ASP A 216 11.08 12.94 -24.33
C ASP A 216 11.12 12.72 -25.85
N GLU A 217 9.96 12.42 -26.45
CA GLU A 217 9.81 12.17 -27.89
C GLU A 217 10.24 13.35 -28.76
N ARG A 218 10.33 14.56 -28.20
CA ARG A 218 10.77 15.79 -28.88
C ARG A 218 12.24 16.10 -28.64
N GLY A 219 12.97 15.23 -27.95
CA GLY A 219 14.36 15.45 -27.56
C GLY A 219 14.51 16.47 -26.42
N ILE A 220 13.45 16.80 -25.68
CA ILE A 220 13.54 17.73 -24.55
C ILE A 220 13.98 16.94 -23.31
N PRO A 221 15.08 17.35 -22.65
CA PRO A 221 15.56 16.66 -21.46
C PRO A 221 14.63 16.93 -20.25
N TYR A 222 14.35 15.88 -19.50
CA TYR A 222 13.52 15.93 -18.28
C TYR A 222 14.02 14.94 -17.24
N GLY A 223 13.65 15.15 -15.97
CA GLY A 223 13.93 14.21 -14.90
C GLY A 223 12.85 13.14 -14.81
N ILE A 224 13.16 11.89 -15.14
CA ILE A 224 12.28 10.74 -14.86
C ILE A 224 11.95 10.71 -13.38
N ALA A 225 12.97 10.86 -12.55
CA ALA A 225 12.82 11.04 -11.11
C ALA A 225 13.83 12.05 -10.60
N VAL A 226 13.38 12.95 -9.75
CA VAL A 226 14.19 14.00 -9.12
C VAL A 226 14.04 13.96 -7.62
N ASN A 227 15.13 14.22 -6.92
CA ASN A 227 15.16 14.46 -5.49
C ASN A 227 15.84 15.81 -5.25
N CYS A 228 15.04 16.85 -5.03
CA CYS A 228 15.51 18.20 -4.74
C CYS A 228 15.13 18.60 -3.31
N ARG A 229 15.99 19.39 -2.62
CA ARG A 229 15.67 19.90 -1.28
C ARG A 229 14.40 20.78 -1.22
N LYS A 230 14.15 21.58 -2.27
CA LYS A 230 13.00 22.50 -2.33
C LYS A 230 11.70 21.81 -2.76
N ASP A 231 11.79 20.98 -3.80
CA ASP A 231 10.64 20.36 -4.45
C ASP A 231 10.33 18.94 -3.97
N GLY A 232 11.21 18.36 -3.15
CA GLY A 232 11.14 16.98 -2.72
C GLY A 232 11.36 16.00 -3.86
N LEU A 233 10.72 14.83 -3.73
CA LEU A 233 10.74 13.77 -4.73
C LEU A 233 9.62 13.98 -5.75
N LYS A 234 9.98 14.10 -7.04
CA LYS A 234 9.01 14.21 -8.14
C LYS A 234 9.33 13.23 -9.26
N LEU A 235 8.29 12.79 -9.96
CA LEU A 235 8.35 11.92 -11.14
C LEU A 235 8.01 12.74 -12.39
N ASN A 236 8.64 12.43 -13.52
CA ASN A 236 8.42 13.08 -14.83
C ASN A 236 8.44 14.61 -14.74
N HIS A 237 9.51 15.16 -14.17
CA HIS A 237 9.64 16.58 -13.87
C HIS A 237 10.47 17.32 -14.92
N TYR A 238 9.87 18.34 -15.52
CA TYR A 238 10.56 19.29 -16.39
C TYR A 238 11.12 20.45 -15.56
N CYS A 239 12.42 20.72 -15.70
CA CYS A 239 13.12 21.77 -14.98
C CYS A 239 14.05 22.52 -15.94
N GLU A 240 14.01 23.85 -15.90
CA GLU A 240 14.89 24.69 -16.73
C GLU A 240 16.38 24.40 -16.52
N THR A 241 16.78 24.03 -15.30
CA THR A 241 18.19 23.72 -15.00
C THR A 241 18.64 22.46 -15.75
N ILE A 242 17.77 21.46 -15.84
CA ILE A 242 18.04 20.25 -16.64
C ILE A 242 18.15 20.64 -18.11
N GLN A 243 17.21 21.42 -18.63
CA GLN A 243 17.24 21.89 -20.01
C GLN A 243 18.52 22.66 -20.34
N LYS A 244 18.90 23.62 -19.50
CA LYS A 244 20.14 24.40 -19.66
C LYS A 244 21.40 23.54 -19.61
N MET A 245 21.39 22.43 -18.89
CA MET A 245 22.55 21.54 -18.74
C MET A 245 22.82 20.70 -20.00
N PHE A 246 21.76 20.31 -20.73
CA PHE A 246 21.87 19.44 -21.90
C PHE A 246 21.71 20.19 -23.24
N LEU A 247 20.97 21.30 -23.28
CA LEU A 247 20.74 22.08 -24.50
C LEU A 247 21.77 23.20 -24.74
N LYS A 248 22.68 23.48 -23.78
CA LYS A 248 23.73 24.50 -23.97
C LYS A 248 24.94 24.03 -24.78
N LYS A 249 24.98 22.79 -25.26
CA LYS A 249 26.18 22.24 -25.92
C LYS A 249 26.31 22.50 -27.43
N ASP A 250 25.28 23.02 -28.10
CA ASP A 250 25.29 23.14 -29.57
C ASP A 250 25.75 24.50 -30.13
N LEU A 251 26.33 25.39 -29.32
CA LEU A 251 26.74 26.74 -29.78
C LEU A 251 28.22 27.08 -29.60
N THR A 252 29.08 26.11 -29.28
CA THR A 252 30.53 26.38 -29.08
C THR A 252 31.48 25.44 -29.82
N GLU A 253 30.98 24.58 -30.71
CA GLU A 253 31.83 23.71 -31.57
C GLU A 253 31.72 24.04 -33.08
N LEU A 254 31.30 25.27 -33.42
CA LEU A 254 31.20 25.75 -34.82
C LEU A 254 31.89 27.11 -35.07
N GLU A 255 32.88 27.48 -34.24
CA GLU A 255 33.78 28.62 -34.54
C GLU A 255 35.16 28.12 -34.99
#